data_AF-A0AAD8T846-F1
#
_entry.id   AF-A0AAD8T846-F1
#
_cell.length_a   1.000
_cell.length_b   1.000
_cell.length_c   1.000
_cell.angle_alpha   90.00
_cell.angle_beta   90.00
_cell.angle_gamma   90.00
#
_symmetry.space_group_name_H-M   'P 1'
#
loop_
_entity.id
_entity.type
_entity.pdbx_description
1 polymer ?
#
loop_
_entity_poly.entity_id
_entity_poly.type
_entity_poly.pdbx_seq_one_letter_code
_entity_poly.pdbx_strand_id
1 'polypeptide(L)'
;MKVKHGWTDTSVDDLLEYVKDLLPAGNTCPGSLAEAKRITCPLDLPHEKYHINDCIMYRKEHMDKTKCPVCEAERYKKGKKKAPRKVVWYFPLAPASTVLRGPQGKAHALARRKKGGVLNDEERIEHPVPTPFGCKPVESIRQ
;
A
#
# COMPACT_ATOMS: atom_id res chain seq x y z
N MET A 1 7.87 -8.73 12.73
CA MET A 1 8.58 -9.90 13.30
C MET A 1 9.77 -10.32 12.45
N LYS A 2 9.58 -10.89 11.26
CA LYS A 2 10.70 -11.42 10.44
C LYS A 2 11.85 -10.44 10.18
N VAL A 3 11.58 -9.29 9.57
CA VAL A 3 12.61 -8.26 9.27
C VAL A 3 13.09 -7.55 10.54
N LYS A 4 12.19 -7.27 11.48
CA LYS A 4 12.51 -6.54 12.72
C LYS A 4 13.38 -7.35 13.69
N HIS A 5 13.28 -8.67 13.66
CA HIS A 5 13.99 -9.58 14.56
C HIS A 5 14.94 -10.54 13.83
N GLY A 6 15.20 -10.32 12.54
CA GLY A 6 16.16 -11.11 11.76
C GLY A 6 15.83 -12.59 11.61
N TRP A 7 14.56 -12.99 11.65
CA TRP A 7 14.20 -14.39 11.46
C TRP A 7 14.51 -14.86 10.04
N THR A 8 15.06 -16.07 9.95
CA THR A 8 15.33 -16.75 8.69
C THR A 8 14.03 -17.35 8.13
N ASP A 9 13.98 -17.58 6.83
CA ASP A 9 12.83 -18.25 6.18
C ASP A 9 12.60 -19.63 6.80
N THR A 10 13.67 -20.39 7.06
CA THR A 10 13.62 -21.69 7.74
C THR A 10 12.97 -21.62 9.11
N SER A 11 13.35 -20.65 9.96
CA SER A 11 12.73 -20.50 11.29
C SER A 11 11.24 -20.13 11.23
N VAL A 12 10.79 -19.51 10.14
CA VAL A 12 9.38 -19.22 9.90
C VAL A 12 8.64 -20.47 9.42
N ASP A 13 9.28 -21.27 8.58
CA ASP A 13 8.74 -22.55 8.11
C ASP A 13 8.54 -23.52 9.30
N ASP A 14 9.56 -23.68 10.16
CA ASP A 14 9.47 -24.52 11.36
C ASP A 14 8.32 -24.09 12.29
N LEU A 15 8.13 -22.77 12.45
CA LEU A 15 7.03 -22.22 13.24
C LEU A 15 5.66 -22.51 12.59
N LEU A 16 5.58 -22.41 11.26
CA LEU A 16 4.34 -22.68 10.53
C LEU A 16 3.94 -24.15 10.61
N GLU A 17 4.90 -25.07 10.52
CA GLU A 17 4.67 -26.50 10.76
C GLU A 17 4.16 -26.74 12.18
N TYR A 18 4.82 -26.17 13.19
CA TYR A 18 4.38 -26.29 14.58
C TYR A 18 2.95 -25.76 14.81
N VAL A 19 2.62 -24.60 14.23
CA VAL A 19 1.28 -24.03 14.34
C VAL A 19 0.24 -24.90 13.62
N LYS A 20 0.61 -25.51 12.49
CA LYS A 20 -0.27 -26.40 11.73
C LYS A 20 -0.65 -27.66 12.52
N ASP A 21 0.29 -28.20 13.30
CA ASP A 21 0.08 -29.37 14.16
C ASP A 21 -0.80 -29.05 15.38
N LEU A 22 -0.76 -27.81 15.88
CA LEU A 22 -1.65 -27.35 16.95
C LEU A 22 -3.10 -27.16 16.51
N LEU A 23 -3.34 -27.00 15.21
CA LEU A 23 -4.66 -26.76 14.66
C LEU A 23 -5.39 -28.09 14.41
N PRO A 24 -6.74 -28.11 14.49
CA PRO A 24 -7.52 -29.31 14.22
C PRO A 24 -7.27 -29.85 12.81
N ALA A 25 -7.43 -31.18 12.66
CA ALA A 25 -7.29 -31.85 11.38
C ALA A 25 -8.23 -31.26 10.32
N GLY A 26 -7.71 -31.02 9.11
CA GLY A 26 -8.45 -30.40 8.01
C GLY A 26 -8.32 -28.87 7.90
N ASN A 27 -7.41 -28.25 8.66
CA ASN A 27 -7.13 -26.82 8.53
C ASN A 27 -6.39 -26.46 7.22
N THR A 28 -6.55 -25.23 6.77
CA THR A 28 -5.88 -24.69 5.56
C THR A 28 -4.62 -23.89 5.91
N CYS A 29 -4.00 -24.15 7.07
CA CYS A 29 -2.81 -23.43 7.49
C CYS A 29 -1.62 -23.84 6.59
N PRO A 30 -0.90 -22.87 6.01
CA PRO A 30 0.31 -23.18 5.23
C PRO A 30 1.40 -23.72 6.15
N GLY A 31 2.11 -24.77 5.71
CA GLY A 31 3.25 -25.33 6.44
C GLY A 31 4.57 -24.63 6.14
N SER A 32 4.60 -23.74 5.14
CA SER A 32 5.80 -22.95 4.80
C SER A 32 5.44 -21.54 4.38
N LEU A 33 6.41 -20.64 4.48
CA LEU A 33 6.31 -19.28 3.99
C LEU A 33 6.09 -19.25 2.48
N ALA A 34 6.64 -20.21 1.74
CA ALA A 34 6.40 -20.35 0.31
C ALA A 34 4.93 -20.69 0.00
N GLU A 35 4.35 -21.64 0.73
CA GLU A 35 2.93 -21.99 0.62
C GLU A 35 2.03 -20.82 1.05
N ALA A 36 2.37 -20.15 2.15
CA ALA A 36 1.67 -18.95 2.62
C ALA A 36 1.68 -17.87 1.53
N LYS A 37 2.82 -17.62 0.87
CA LYS A 37 2.93 -16.70 -0.26
C LYS A 37 2.08 -17.14 -1.45
N ARG A 38 2.02 -18.43 -1.76
CA ARG A 38 1.16 -18.93 -2.87
C ARG A 38 -0.32 -18.71 -2.60
N ILE A 39 -0.77 -18.83 -1.36
CA ILE A 39 -2.17 -18.60 -0.97
C ILE A 39 -2.48 -17.10 -0.92
N THR A 40 -1.52 -16.28 -0.47
CA THR A 40 -1.71 -14.84 -0.29
C THR A 40 -1.48 -14.02 -1.56
N CYS A 41 -0.56 -14.39 -2.46
CA CYS A 41 -0.30 -13.64 -3.70
C CYS A 41 -1.56 -13.44 -4.58
N PRO A 42 -2.45 -14.42 -4.78
CA PRO A 42 -3.69 -14.21 -5.53
C PRO A 42 -4.67 -13.22 -4.87
N LEU A 43 -4.56 -13.04 -3.55
CA LEU A 43 -5.35 -12.08 -2.78
C LEU A 43 -4.70 -10.69 -2.76
N ASP A 44 -3.45 -10.57 -3.20
CA ASP A 44 -2.75 -9.29 -3.26
C ASP A 44 -3.42 -8.43 -4.35
N LEU A 45 -4.10 -7.38 -3.90
CA LEU A 45 -4.79 -6.48 -4.79
C LEU A 45 -3.75 -5.71 -5.63
N PRO A 46 -4.01 -5.49 -6.93
CA PRO A 46 -3.15 -4.63 -7.73
C PRO A 46 -3.06 -3.27 -7.04
N HIS A 47 -1.85 -2.74 -6.91
CA HIS A 47 -1.63 -1.46 -6.26
C HIS A 47 -0.82 -0.55 -7.16
N GLU A 48 -1.27 0.70 -7.29
CA GLU A 48 -0.61 1.72 -8.09
C GLU A 48 0.12 2.70 -7.19
N LYS A 49 1.38 2.99 -7.53
CA LYS A 49 2.22 3.92 -6.78
C LYS A 49 2.07 5.33 -7.35
N TYR A 50 1.69 6.28 -6.51
CA TYR A 50 1.55 7.69 -6.88
C TYR A 50 2.47 8.60 -6.09
N HIS A 51 3.11 9.54 -6.77
CA HIS A 51 3.80 10.65 -6.11
C HIS A 51 2.76 11.69 -5.74
N ILE A 52 2.82 12.19 -4.51
CA ILE A 52 1.91 13.22 -4.02
C ILE A 52 2.71 14.34 -3.36
N ASN A 53 2.07 15.50 -3.27
CA ASN A 53 2.42 16.57 -2.34
C ASN A 53 1.14 16.97 -1.59
N ASP A 54 1.23 17.92 -0.67
CA ASP A 54 0.08 18.40 0.11
C ASP A 54 -0.98 19.11 -0.75
N CYS A 55 -0.62 19.53 -1.98
CA CYS A 55 -1.55 20.21 -2.88
C CYS A 55 -2.07 19.35 -4.03
N ILE A 56 -1.23 18.48 -4.60
CA ILE A 56 -1.56 17.73 -5.82
C ILE A 56 -1.03 16.30 -5.80
N MET A 57 -1.70 15.44 -6.56
CA MET A 57 -1.18 14.14 -6.98
C MET A 57 -0.56 14.26 -8.37
N TYR A 58 0.67 13.78 -8.54
CA TYR A 58 1.39 13.85 -9.82
C TYR A 58 0.93 12.72 -10.75
N ARG A 59 -0.23 12.92 -11.38
CA ARG A 59 -0.87 12.02 -12.36
C ARG A 59 -1.38 12.83 -13.55
N LYS A 60 -1.58 12.19 -14.72
CA LYS A 60 -2.12 12.81 -15.94
C LYS A 60 -1.32 14.08 -16.29
N GLU A 61 -1.99 15.23 -16.37
CA GLU A 61 -1.44 16.58 -16.65
C GLU A 61 -0.34 17.08 -15.70
N HIS A 62 -0.10 16.38 -14.57
CA HIS A 62 0.96 16.72 -13.63
C HIS A 62 2.06 15.65 -13.58
N MET A 63 2.06 14.68 -14.49
CA MET A 63 3.00 13.56 -14.48
C MET A 63 4.46 14.00 -14.60
N ASP A 64 4.76 14.97 -15.47
CA ASP A 64 6.13 15.42 -15.74
C ASP A 64 6.58 16.61 -14.89
N LYS A 65 5.67 17.15 -14.06
CA LYS A 65 5.98 18.29 -13.23
C LYS A 65 6.95 17.89 -12.12
N THR A 66 8.00 18.72 -11.96
CA THR A 66 9.00 18.60 -10.90
C THR A 66 8.66 19.46 -9.69
N LYS A 67 7.89 20.54 -9.90
CA LYS A 67 7.43 21.46 -8.87
C LYS A 67 5.90 21.51 -8.84
N CYS A 68 5.36 21.74 -7.64
CA CYS A 68 3.94 21.93 -7.44
C CYS A 68 3.49 23.26 -8.09
N PRO A 69 2.46 23.28 -8.94
CA PRO A 69 1.96 24.53 -9.53
C PRO A 69 1.21 25.42 -8.52
N VAL A 70 0.86 24.91 -7.34
CA VAL A 70 0.08 25.63 -6.31
C VAL A 70 0.97 26.25 -5.24
N CYS A 71 1.95 25.49 -4.75
CA CYS A 71 2.80 25.92 -3.63
C CYS A 71 4.30 25.92 -3.96
N GLU A 72 4.66 25.69 -5.22
CA GLU A 72 6.04 25.66 -5.74
C GLU A 72 6.98 24.63 -5.10
N ALA A 73 6.48 23.84 -4.15
CA ALA A 73 7.28 22.83 -3.48
C ALA A 73 7.78 21.76 -4.46
N GLU A 74 9.03 21.36 -4.25
CA GLU A 74 9.71 20.32 -5.03
C GLU A 74 9.04 18.95 -4.85
N ARG A 75 8.88 18.22 -5.95
CA ARG A 75 8.38 16.84 -5.94
C ARG A 75 9.36 15.87 -5.29
N TYR A 76 10.66 16.13 -5.42
CA TYR A 76 11.73 15.24 -4.97
C TYR A 76 12.49 15.79 -3.76
N LYS A 77 13.05 14.88 -2.95
CA LYS A 77 13.99 15.20 -1.86
C LYS A 77 15.32 15.63 -2.48
N LYS A 78 16.03 16.56 -1.83
CA LYS A 78 17.40 16.93 -2.22
C LYS A 78 18.35 15.81 -1.77
N GLY A 79 19.06 15.20 -2.70
CA GLY A 79 19.99 14.10 -2.40
C GLY A 79 20.54 13.44 -3.65
N LYS A 80 21.46 12.48 -3.47
CA LYS A 80 22.12 11.76 -4.58
C LYS A 80 21.14 10.95 -5.45
N LYS A 81 19.98 10.57 -4.91
CA LYS A 81 18.94 9.81 -5.62
C LYS A 81 17.66 10.64 -5.73
N LYS A 82 17.04 10.60 -6.91
CA LYS A 82 15.76 11.28 -7.20
C LYS A 82 14.60 10.53 -6.53
N ALA A 83 14.43 10.75 -5.23
CA ALA A 83 13.38 10.14 -4.41
C ALA A 83 12.23 11.14 -4.19
N PRO A 84 10.96 10.77 -4.44
CA PRO A 84 9.81 11.65 -4.17
C PRO A 84 9.71 12.00 -2.69
N ARG A 85 9.21 13.19 -2.37
CA ARG A 85 9.01 13.61 -0.97
C ARG A 85 7.92 12.80 -0.28
N LYS A 86 6.77 12.63 -0.95
CA LYS A 86 5.63 11.85 -0.46
C LYS A 86 5.14 10.90 -1.55
N VAL A 87 4.79 9.69 -1.14
CA VAL A 87 4.29 8.61 -2.00
C VAL A 87 3.07 8.00 -1.33
N VAL A 88 2.04 7.71 -2.11
CA VAL A 88 0.86 6.94 -1.70
C VAL A 88 0.69 5.74 -2.61
N TRP A 89 0.14 4.66 -2.06
CA TRP A 89 -0.25 3.46 -2.80
C TRP A 89 -1.78 3.45 -2.91
N TYR A 90 -2.29 3.29 -4.13
CA TYR A 90 -3.72 3.23 -4.40
C TYR A 90 -4.12 1.80 -4.76
N PHE A 91 -5.07 1.25 -4.01
CA PHE A 91 -5.74 0.00 -4.34
C PHE A 91 -7.02 0.33 -5.11
N PRO A 92 -7.16 -0.05 -6.40
CA PRO A 92 -8.40 0.06 -7.11
C PRO A 92 -9.36 -0.99 -6.55
N LEU A 93 -10.17 -0.60 -5.57
CA LEU A 93 -11.14 -1.46 -4.88
C LEU A 93 -12.26 -2.00 -5.81
N ALA A 94 -12.34 -1.52 -7.06
CA ALA A 94 -13.15 -2.11 -8.13
C ALA A 94 -12.65 -1.62 -9.50
N PRO A 95 -12.85 -2.39 -10.60
CA PRO A 95 -12.88 -1.80 -11.92
C PRO A 95 -13.95 -0.71 -11.94
N ALA A 96 -13.64 0.45 -12.51
CA ALA A 96 -14.49 1.64 -12.51
C ALA A 96 -15.89 1.44 -13.17
N SER A 97 -16.19 0.26 -13.71
CA SER A 97 -17.44 -0.07 -14.40
C SER A 97 -18.59 -0.50 -13.48
N THR A 98 -18.34 -0.89 -12.22
CA THR A 98 -19.43 -1.26 -11.30
C THR A 98 -19.52 -0.28 -10.14
N VAL A 99 -19.96 0.94 -10.45
CA VAL A 99 -20.64 1.76 -9.44
C VAL A 99 -21.96 1.03 -9.15
N LEU A 100 -22.02 0.32 -8.03
CA LEU A 100 -23.30 -0.10 -7.44
C LEU A 100 -24.04 1.19 -7.09
N ARG A 101 -24.86 1.67 -8.04
CA ARG A 101 -25.74 2.82 -7.85
C ARG A 101 -26.79 2.39 -6.83
N GLY A 102 -26.63 2.82 -5.58
CA GLY A 102 -27.71 2.73 -4.60
C GLY A 102 -28.96 3.48 -5.12
N PRO A 103 -30.17 3.09 -4.72
CA PRO A 103 -31.38 3.80 -5.11
C PRO A 103 -31.27 5.27 -4.68
N GLN A 104 -31.75 6.18 -5.52
CA GLN A 104 -31.64 7.62 -5.31
C GLN A 104 -32.45 8.08 -4.08
N GLY A 105 -31.81 8.04 -2.92
CA GLY A 105 -32.28 8.65 -1.69
C GLY A 105 -31.67 10.04 -1.53
N LYS A 106 -32.51 11.04 -1.26
CA LYS A 106 -32.12 12.46 -1.11
C LYS A 106 -30.95 12.61 -0.14
N ALA A 107 -29.86 13.25 -0.59
CA ALA A 107 -28.72 13.57 0.26
C ALA A 107 -29.08 14.71 1.22
N HIS A 108 -29.13 14.43 2.53
CA HIS A 108 -29.08 15.48 3.55
C HIS A 108 -27.62 15.93 3.72
N ALA A 109 -27.38 17.23 3.60
CA ALA A 109 -26.07 17.84 3.80
C ALA A 109 -25.64 17.75 5.27
N LEU A 110 -24.61 16.97 5.56
CA LEU A 110 -23.91 16.98 6.85
C LEU A 110 -22.70 17.92 6.76
N ALA A 111 -22.85 19.12 7.33
CA ALA A 111 -21.76 20.07 7.48
C ALA A 111 -20.67 19.51 8.41
N ARG A 112 -19.44 19.33 7.91
CA ARG A 112 -18.30 18.94 8.75
C ARG A 112 -17.72 20.14 9.48
N ARG A 113 -17.68 20.05 10.82
CA ARG A 113 -16.85 20.91 11.68
C ARG A 113 -15.37 20.66 11.41
N LYS A 114 -14.58 21.75 11.26
CA LYS A 114 -13.12 21.71 11.30
C LYS A 114 -12.64 21.26 12.67
N LYS A 115 -11.81 20.22 12.74
CA LYS A 115 -10.76 20.07 13.75
C LYS A 115 -9.48 19.69 13.05
N GLY A 116 -8.55 20.64 12.97
CA GLY A 116 -7.17 20.38 12.63
C GLY A 116 -6.50 19.69 13.81
N GLY A 117 -5.84 18.57 13.52
CA GLY A 117 -4.85 17.94 14.39
C GLY A 117 -3.56 17.81 13.59
N VAL A 118 -2.54 18.55 13.98
CA VAL A 118 -1.17 18.44 13.46
C VAL A 118 -0.55 17.22 14.15
N LEU A 119 -0.13 16.22 13.38
CA LEU A 119 0.75 15.17 13.87
C LEU A 119 2.17 15.56 13.49
N ASN A 120 3.03 15.71 14.50
CA ASN A 120 4.42 16.15 14.35
C ASN A 120 5.24 15.16 13.50
N ASP A 121 6.11 15.72 12.66
CA ASP A 121 6.86 15.05 11.58
C ASP A 121 8.07 14.20 12.03
N GLU A 122 8.32 14.00 13.33
CA GLU A 122 9.63 13.54 13.83
C GLU A 122 9.74 12.07 14.28
N GLU A 123 8.77 11.21 13.99
CA GLU A 123 8.96 9.76 14.22
C GLU A 123 8.34 8.87 13.14
N ARG A 124 8.48 9.28 11.87
CA ARG A 124 8.13 8.41 10.76
C ARG A 124 9.20 7.33 10.61
N ILE A 125 9.01 6.23 11.33
CA ILE A 125 9.70 4.96 11.11
C ILE A 125 9.53 4.61 9.63
N GLU A 126 10.55 4.90 8.82
CA GLU A 126 10.65 4.39 7.45
C GLU A 126 10.88 2.88 7.57
N HIS A 127 9.80 2.15 7.76
CA HIS A 127 9.78 0.72 7.53
C HIS A 127 10.21 0.54 6.07
N PRO A 128 11.22 -0.28 5.76
CA PRO A 128 11.30 -0.84 4.43
C PRO A 128 9.98 -1.58 4.26
N VAL A 129 9.02 -0.98 3.55
CA VAL A 129 7.79 -1.69 3.17
C VAL A 129 8.29 -2.55 2.02
N PRO A 130 8.59 -3.85 2.25
CA PRO A 130 8.77 -4.73 1.11
C PRO A 130 7.44 -4.63 0.35
N THR A 131 7.39 -4.88 -0.95
CA THR A 131 6.10 -5.26 -1.54
C THR A 131 5.44 -6.24 -0.57
N PRO A 132 4.19 -6.02 -0.14
CA PRO A 132 3.68 -6.63 1.11
C PRO A 132 3.82 -8.16 1.15
N PHE A 133 4.07 -8.79 0.00
CA PHE A 133 4.34 -10.23 -0.11
C PHE A 133 5.55 -10.63 -0.98
N GLY A 134 6.35 -9.69 -1.52
CA GLY A 134 7.39 -10.05 -2.50
C GLY A 134 6.83 -10.56 -3.84
N CYS A 135 5.50 -10.55 -4.03
CA CYS A 135 4.85 -10.86 -5.29
C CYS A 135 5.17 -9.70 -6.26
N LYS A 136 5.71 -10.02 -7.45
CA LYS A 136 5.92 -8.99 -8.48
C LYS A 136 4.54 -8.43 -8.87
N PRO A 137 4.37 -7.11 -8.99
CA PRO A 137 3.18 -6.58 -9.63
C PRO A 137 3.09 -7.21 -11.03
N VAL A 138 1.88 -7.61 -11.44
CA VAL A 138 1.62 -7.88 -12.85
C VAL A 138 1.95 -6.58 -13.59
N GLU A 139 3.05 -6.55 -14.33
CA GLU A 139 3.40 -5.46 -15.22
C GLU A 139 2.25 -5.26 -16.22
N SER A 140 1.32 -4.38 -15.89
CA SER A 140 0.29 -3.94 -16.81
C SER A 140 0.75 -2.63 -17.44
N ILE A 141 1.51 -2.80 -18.52
CA ILE A 141 1.37 -2.10 -19.79
C ILE A 141 0.41 -0.90 -19.72
N ARG A 142 0.96 0.31 -19.60
CA ARG A 142 0.38 1.50 -20.21
C ARG A 142 1.52 2.32 -20.83
N GLN A 143 1.64 2.15 -22.15
CA GLN A 143 2.17 3.17 -23.06
C GLN A 143 1.42 4.48 -22.86
#